data_AF-A0A316MWM1-F1
#
_entry.id   AF-A0A316MWM1-F1
#
_cell.length_a   1.000
_cell.length_b   1.000
_cell.length_c   1.000
_cell.angle_alpha   90.00
_cell.angle_beta   90.00
_cell.angle_gamma   90.00
#
_symmetry.space_group_name_H-M   'P 1'
#
loop_
_entity.id
_entity.type
_entity.pdbx_description
1 polymer ?
#
loop_
_entity_poly.entity_id
_entity_poly.type
_entity_poly.pdbx_seq_one_letter_code
_entity_poly.pdbx_strand_id
1 'polypeptide(L)'
;MTETRGLPLARAFFQSCESRLRETVPDIMADAAVGLAGEGSECFGCDDELSRDHDWGPAFCIWLPADRLAACASRLDSALAELPVTFAGYPSRMRPECRMGRVGPLAVEEFYARFTGLRHAPRTWREWRGIPEHALAACTNGEVFMDARGDFSAWRKALLEYYPRDLWLKKLAARCMNMAQAGQYNLPRALRRGETVCAMLAASRFAEAALGMLFLLNRRYMPFYKWAWHIGRDLPFLGEYTADALKRIASTPLVGSGGEAVCREVEALCSRFAEALRERGLSSETDSWLWAHGPHLAARISDPELARMNLLED
;
A
#
# COMPACT_ATOMS: atom_id res chain seq x y z
N MET A 1 9.36 -7.08 -27.78
CA MET A 1 8.58 -8.03 -26.97
C MET A 1 7.87 -7.20 -25.93
N THR A 2 6.54 -7.24 -25.87
CA THR A 2 5.79 -6.60 -24.78
C THR A 2 6.25 -7.21 -23.46
N GLU A 3 6.70 -6.37 -22.53
CA GLU A 3 7.17 -6.79 -21.22
C GLU A 3 6.02 -7.49 -20.47
N THR A 4 6.14 -8.81 -20.23
CA THR A 4 5.10 -9.58 -19.53
C THR A 4 5.07 -9.16 -18.06
N ARG A 5 3.97 -8.53 -17.65
CA ARG A 5 3.66 -8.17 -16.27
C ARG A 5 2.86 -9.27 -15.58
N GLY A 6 3.07 -9.47 -14.29
CA GLY A 6 2.56 -10.63 -13.56
C GLY A 6 1.05 -10.61 -13.33
N LEU A 7 0.44 -9.45 -13.05
CA LEU A 7 -1.03 -9.38 -12.91
C LEU A 7 -1.79 -9.69 -14.23
N PRO A 8 -1.42 -9.09 -15.39
CA PRO A 8 -1.97 -9.51 -16.68
C PRO A 8 -1.71 -11.00 -17.00
N LEU A 9 -0.53 -11.52 -16.67
CA LEU A 9 -0.19 -12.94 -16.87
C LEU A 9 -1.08 -13.87 -16.04
N ALA A 10 -1.31 -13.53 -14.77
CA ALA A 10 -2.20 -14.24 -13.87
C ALA A 10 -3.65 -14.29 -14.39
N ARG A 11 -4.16 -13.14 -14.85
CA ARG A 11 -5.49 -13.03 -15.46
C ARG A 11 -5.62 -13.91 -16.70
N ALA A 12 -4.66 -13.83 -17.62
CA ALA A 12 -4.66 -14.64 -18.84
C ALA A 12 -4.55 -16.14 -18.54
N PHE A 13 -3.73 -16.51 -17.54
CA PHE A 13 -3.60 -17.89 -17.12
C PHE A 13 -4.88 -18.43 -16.50
N PHE A 14 -5.53 -17.68 -15.61
CA PHE A 14 -6.84 -18.05 -15.07
C PHE A 14 -7.88 -18.24 -16.18
N GLN A 15 -7.99 -17.31 -17.11
CA GLN A 15 -8.93 -17.40 -18.24
C GLN A 15 -8.70 -18.67 -19.08
N SER A 16 -7.44 -19.09 -19.25
CA SER A 16 -7.11 -20.33 -19.96
C SER A 16 -7.52 -21.61 -19.19
N CYS A 17 -7.66 -21.52 -17.86
CA CYS A 17 -7.96 -22.65 -16.98
C CYS A 17 -9.44 -22.69 -16.54
N GLU A 18 -10.18 -21.59 -16.69
CA GLU A 18 -11.49 -21.40 -16.08
C GLU A 18 -12.52 -22.47 -16.49
N SER A 19 -12.63 -22.79 -17.80
CA SER A 19 -13.59 -23.82 -18.28
C SER A 19 -13.34 -25.16 -17.59
N ARG A 20 -12.08 -25.60 -17.55
CA ARG A 20 -11.71 -26.87 -16.92
C ARG A 20 -12.00 -26.86 -15.43
N LEU A 21 -11.71 -25.78 -14.72
CA LEU A 21 -12.04 -25.68 -13.30
C LEU A 21 -13.56 -25.74 -13.04
N ARG A 22 -14.36 -25.09 -13.89
CA ARG A 22 -15.83 -25.15 -13.82
C ARG A 22 -16.39 -26.53 -14.15
N GLU A 23 -15.72 -27.30 -15.00
CA GLU A 23 -16.10 -28.68 -15.31
C GLU A 23 -15.68 -29.67 -14.20
N THR A 24 -14.47 -29.54 -13.66
CA THR A 24 -13.90 -30.49 -12.67
C THR A 24 -14.42 -30.24 -11.26
N VAL A 25 -14.60 -28.98 -10.85
CA VAL A 25 -15.04 -28.60 -9.49
C VAL A 25 -16.10 -27.48 -9.53
N PRO A 26 -17.26 -27.70 -10.20
CA PRO A 26 -18.30 -26.69 -10.38
C PRO A 26 -18.83 -26.13 -9.05
N ASP A 27 -19.03 -26.99 -8.04
CA ASP A 27 -19.51 -26.60 -6.72
C ASP A 27 -18.53 -25.67 -5.99
N ILE A 28 -17.23 -25.88 -6.17
CA ILE A 28 -16.20 -25.03 -5.58
C ILE A 28 -16.13 -23.68 -6.31
N MET A 29 -16.17 -23.69 -7.65
CA MET A 29 -16.12 -22.47 -8.45
C MET A 29 -17.36 -21.60 -8.31
N ALA A 30 -18.51 -22.17 -7.94
CA ALA A 30 -19.73 -21.43 -7.63
C ALA A 30 -19.64 -20.63 -6.31
N ASP A 31 -18.75 -21.02 -5.40
CA ASP A 31 -18.54 -20.37 -4.11
C ASP A 31 -17.28 -19.49 -4.06
N ALA A 32 -16.33 -19.74 -4.96
CA ALA A 32 -15.01 -19.14 -4.90
C ALA A 32 -14.97 -17.69 -5.40
N ALA A 33 -14.03 -16.94 -4.82
CA ALA A 33 -13.42 -15.80 -5.48
C ALA A 33 -12.08 -16.21 -6.11
N VAL A 34 -11.75 -15.63 -7.26
CA VAL A 34 -10.47 -15.87 -7.94
C VAL A 34 -9.84 -14.53 -8.32
N GLY A 35 -8.54 -14.41 -8.15
CA GLY A 35 -7.81 -13.18 -8.44
C GLY A 35 -6.34 -13.28 -8.11
N LEU A 36 -5.69 -12.13 -8.01
CA LEU A 36 -4.33 -12.01 -7.52
C LEU A 36 -4.23 -10.76 -6.66
N ALA A 37 -3.85 -10.92 -5.39
CA ALA A 37 -3.66 -9.83 -4.43
C ALA A 37 -2.71 -10.28 -3.32
N GLY A 38 -1.97 -9.33 -2.73
CA GLY A 38 -1.02 -9.63 -1.65
C GLY A 38 0.27 -8.83 -1.70
N GLU A 39 1.36 -9.41 -1.21
CA GLU A 39 2.63 -8.72 -0.98
C GLU A 39 3.55 -8.63 -2.20
N GLY A 40 3.27 -9.39 -3.26
CA GLY A 40 4.15 -9.49 -4.42
C GLY A 40 4.16 -8.22 -5.27
N SER A 41 5.30 -7.94 -5.93
CA SER A 41 5.43 -6.79 -6.82
C SER A 41 4.47 -6.87 -8.00
N GLU A 42 4.14 -8.09 -8.45
CA GLU A 42 3.18 -8.36 -9.51
C GLU A 42 1.77 -7.90 -9.13
N CYS A 43 1.41 -7.98 -7.86
CA CYS A 43 0.11 -7.51 -7.36
C CYS A 43 0.01 -5.98 -7.39
N PHE A 44 1.15 -5.29 -7.29
CA PHE A 44 1.25 -3.83 -7.35
C PHE A 44 1.58 -3.29 -8.76
N GLY A 45 1.82 -4.16 -9.74
CA GLY A 45 2.32 -3.75 -11.07
C GLY A 45 3.75 -3.18 -11.05
N CYS A 46 4.50 -3.45 -9.98
CA CYS A 46 5.88 -3.02 -9.79
C CYS A 46 6.89 -4.10 -10.21
N ASP A 47 6.43 -5.17 -10.85
CA ASP A 47 7.27 -6.26 -11.35
C ASP A 47 7.91 -5.89 -12.69
N ASP A 48 9.18 -6.24 -12.85
CA ASP A 48 9.98 -6.08 -14.06
C ASP A 48 10.87 -7.33 -14.24
N GLU A 49 11.81 -7.29 -15.19
CA GLU A 49 12.75 -8.41 -15.41
C GLU A 49 13.66 -8.70 -14.22
N LEU A 50 13.90 -7.73 -13.33
CA LEU A 50 14.76 -7.88 -12.15
C LEU A 50 14.00 -8.43 -10.93
N SER A 51 12.67 -8.36 -10.93
CA SER A 51 11.80 -8.75 -9.80
C SER A 51 11.01 -10.04 -10.06
N ARG A 52 11.62 -11.07 -10.66
CA ARG A 52 10.97 -12.36 -10.99
C ARG A 52 11.39 -13.56 -10.14
N ASP A 53 12.13 -13.34 -9.05
CA ASP A 53 12.83 -14.37 -8.29
C ASP A 53 11.99 -15.10 -7.23
N HIS A 54 10.91 -14.49 -6.72
CA HIS A 54 10.14 -15.04 -5.59
C HIS A 54 8.63 -15.20 -5.83
N ASP A 55 7.94 -14.13 -6.24
CA ASP A 55 6.47 -14.09 -6.31
C ASP A 55 5.90 -14.03 -7.73
N TRP A 56 6.75 -14.25 -8.73
CA TRP A 56 6.37 -14.01 -10.13
C TRP A 56 6.09 -15.31 -10.90
N GLY A 57 5.08 -15.30 -11.76
CA GLY A 57 4.78 -16.36 -12.72
C GLY A 57 3.28 -16.62 -12.88
N PRO A 58 2.88 -17.51 -13.81
CA PRO A 58 1.48 -17.90 -14.02
C PRO A 58 0.88 -18.54 -12.77
N ALA A 59 0.04 -17.78 -12.07
CA ALA A 59 -0.64 -18.22 -10.85
C ALA A 59 -1.83 -17.32 -10.55
N PHE A 60 -2.74 -17.81 -9.72
CA PHE A 60 -3.86 -17.03 -9.16
C PHE A 60 -4.27 -17.61 -7.81
N CYS A 61 -4.91 -16.79 -7.00
CA CYS A 61 -5.54 -17.18 -5.74
C CYS A 61 -6.95 -17.71 -6.01
N ILE A 62 -7.36 -18.74 -5.28
CA ILE A 62 -8.75 -19.18 -5.15
C ILE A 62 -9.12 -19.00 -3.69
N TRP A 63 -9.93 -17.98 -3.40
CA TRP A 63 -10.38 -17.68 -2.05
C TRP A 63 -11.75 -18.30 -1.76
N LEU A 64 -11.84 -18.97 -0.62
CA LEU A 64 -13.06 -19.59 -0.09
C LEU A 64 -13.19 -19.28 1.41
N PRO A 65 -14.40 -19.31 1.99
CA PRO A 65 -14.55 -19.34 3.45
C PRO A 65 -13.75 -20.49 4.06
N ALA A 66 -13.15 -20.28 5.23
CA ALA A 66 -12.23 -21.24 5.84
C ALA A 66 -12.83 -22.65 6.04
N ASP A 67 -14.09 -22.73 6.47
CA ASP A 67 -14.84 -23.99 6.63
C ASP A 67 -15.05 -24.69 5.30
N ARG A 68 -15.38 -23.93 4.25
CA ARG A 68 -15.59 -24.48 2.91
C ARG A 68 -14.28 -24.96 2.30
N LEU A 69 -13.19 -24.20 2.43
CA LEU A 69 -11.88 -24.62 1.98
C LEU A 69 -11.44 -25.90 2.68
N ALA A 70 -11.60 -26.00 4.00
CA ALA A 70 -11.28 -27.21 4.75
C ALA A 70 -12.06 -28.43 4.26
N ALA A 71 -13.32 -28.26 3.87
CA ALA A 71 -14.16 -29.34 3.35
C ALA A 71 -13.79 -29.79 1.92
N CYS A 72 -13.13 -28.95 1.11
CA CYS A 72 -12.87 -29.23 -0.31
C CYS A 72 -11.41 -29.15 -0.74
N ALA A 73 -10.47 -28.92 0.17
CA ALA A 73 -9.04 -28.69 -0.13
C ALA A 73 -8.42 -29.77 -1.02
N SER A 74 -8.63 -31.05 -0.70
CA SER A 74 -8.04 -32.17 -1.46
C SER A 74 -8.57 -32.27 -2.91
N ARG A 75 -9.87 -32.05 -3.10
CA ARG A 75 -10.52 -32.00 -4.43
C ARG A 75 -9.99 -30.82 -5.23
N LEU A 76 -9.89 -29.65 -4.60
CA LEU A 76 -9.37 -28.45 -5.25
C LEU A 76 -7.89 -28.61 -5.63
N ASP A 77 -7.07 -29.19 -4.76
CA ASP A 77 -5.66 -29.46 -5.07
C ASP A 77 -5.48 -30.43 -6.23
N SER A 78 -6.32 -31.46 -6.30
CA SER A 78 -6.31 -32.41 -7.41
C SER A 78 -6.68 -31.72 -8.73
N ALA A 79 -7.70 -30.87 -8.74
CA ALA A 79 -8.07 -30.07 -9.92
C ALA A 79 -6.96 -29.09 -10.33
N LEU A 80 -6.29 -28.47 -9.37
CA LEU A 80 -5.16 -27.56 -9.63
C LEU A 80 -3.92 -28.27 -10.16
N ALA A 81 -3.69 -29.52 -9.78
CA ALA A 81 -2.57 -30.33 -10.27
C ALA A 81 -2.70 -30.71 -11.76
N GLU A 82 -3.92 -30.68 -12.30
CA GLU A 82 -4.20 -30.94 -13.72
C GLU A 82 -4.01 -29.72 -14.63
N LEU A 83 -3.79 -28.53 -14.05
CA LEU A 83 -3.57 -27.30 -14.81
C LEU A 83 -2.20 -27.30 -15.52
N PRO A 84 -2.02 -26.49 -16.57
CA PRO A 84 -0.74 -26.42 -17.29
C PRO A 84 0.43 -26.10 -16.37
N VAL A 85 1.49 -26.91 -16.44
CA VAL A 85 2.73 -26.68 -15.69
C VAL A 85 3.55 -25.51 -16.23
N THR A 86 3.24 -25.06 -17.45
CA THR A 86 3.81 -23.87 -18.09
C THR A 86 2.73 -23.06 -18.79
N PHE A 87 2.90 -21.74 -18.84
CA PHE A 87 2.02 -20.83 -19.58
C PHE A 87 2.81 -19.62 -20.07
N ALA A 88 2.60 -19.22 -21.32
CA ALA A 88 3.32 -18.12 -21.98
C ALA A 88 4.86 -18.21 -21.88
N GLY A 89 5.42 -19.43 -21.82
CA GLY A 89 6.86 -19.66 -21.70
C GLY A 89 7.41 -19.66 -20.27
N TYR A 90 6.56 -19.52 -19.25
CA TYR A 90 6.95 -19.48 -17.84
C TYR A 90 6.37 -20.66 -17.05
N PRO A 91 7.06 -21.15 -16.00
CA PRO A 91 6.55 -22.23 -15.15
C PRO A 91 5.40 -21.75 -14.25
N SER A 92 4.30 -22.49 -14.22
CA SER A 92 3.15 -22.20 -13.35
C SER A 92 3.47 -22.49 -11.89
N ARG A 93 2.89 -21.70 -10.97
CA ARG A 93 3.02 -21.89 -9.51
C ARG A 93 1.81 -22.57 -8.87
N MET A 94 0.94 -23.22 -9.64
CA MET A 94 -0.28 -23.84 -9.09
C MET A 94 -0.04 -25.14 -8.33
N ARG A 95 1.15 -25.74 -8.41
CA ARG A 95 1.51 -26.90 -7.58
C ARG A 95 1.79 -26.49 -6.13
N PRO A 96 1.36 -27.28 -5.13
CA PRO A 96 1.50 -26.93 -3.70
C PRO A 96 2.89 -26.40 -3.30
N GLU A 97 3.95 -27.05 -3.77
CA GLU A 97 5.35 -26.72 -3.50
C GLU A 97 5.80 -25.36 -4.07
N CYS A 98 5.10 -24.81 -5.06
CA CYS A 98 5.44 -23.54 -5.72
C CYS A 98 4.62 -22.34 -5.21
N ARG A 99 3.55 -22.58 -4.44
CA ARG A 99 2.58 -21.55 -4.04
C ARG A 99 3.07 -20.63 -2.93
N MET A 100 3.93 -21.14 -2.05
CA MET A 100 4.48 -20.43 -0.87
C MET A 100 3.40 -19.79 0.03
N GLY A 101 2.16 -20.31 0.02
CA GLY A 101 1.04 -19.74 0.78
C GLY A 101 0.57 -18.36 0.28
N ARG A 102 0.89 -18.00 -0.97
CA ARG A 102 0.57 -16.70 -1.57
C ARG A 102 -0.39 -16.78 -2.75
N VAL A 103 -0.46 -17.94 -3.40
CA VAL A 103 -1.36 -18.24 -4.53
C VAL A 103 -1.98 -19.64 -4.34
N GLY A 104 -2.92 -20.02 -5.20
CA GLY A 104 -3.70 -21.25 -5.06
C GLY A 104 -4.82 -21.12 -4.02
N PRO A 105 -5.25 -22.22 -3.39
CA PRO A 105 -6.34 -22.22 -2.43
C PRO A 105 -5.96 -21.45 -1.16
N LEU A 106 -6.76 -20.46 -0.78
CA LEU A 106 -6.55 -19.63 0.41
C LEU A 106 -7.89 -19.39 1.12
N ALA A 107 -7.92 -19.45 2.45
CA ALA A 107 -9.11 -19.04 3.18
C ALA A 107 -9.24 -17.50 3.17
N VAL A 108 -10.44 -16.96 2.94
CA VAL A 108 -10.70 -15.51 2.95
C VAL A 108 -10.27 -14.91 4.29
N GLU A 109 -10.69 -15.53 5.39
CA GLU A 109 -10.42 -15.05 6.74
C GLU A 109 -8.92 -15.10 7.07
N GLU A 110 -8.21 -16.14 6.65
CA GLU A 110 -6.78 -16.28 6.90
C GLU A 110 -5.96 -15.32 6.05
N PHE A 111 -6.37 -15.10 4.79
CA PHE A 111 -5.76 -14.11 3.91
C PHE A 111 -5.80 -12.73 4.56
N TYR A 112 -6.98 -12.26 5.00
CA TYR A 112 -7.09 -10.95 5.63
C TYR A 112 -6.48 -10.91 7.03
N ALA A 113 -6.58 -11.97 7.83
CA ALA A 113 -5.98 -12.04 9.15
C ALA A 113 -4.45 -11.93 9.10
N ARG A 114 -3.79 -12.46 8.05
CA ARG A 114 -2.35 -12.30 7.84
C ARG A 114 -1.92 -10.83 7.78
N PHE A 115 -2.75 -9.97 7.21
CA PHE A 115 -2.44 -8.54 7.03
C PHE A 115 -2.99 -7.66 8.14
N THR A 116 -4.20 -7.96 8.59
CA THR A 116 -4.96 -7.12 9.52
C THR A 116 -4.83 -7.57 10.97
N GLY A 117 -4.45 -8.83 11.22
CA GLY A 117 -4.55 -9.47 12.52
C GLY A 117 -5.99 -9.78 12.95
N LEU A 118 -6.98 -9.59 12.08
CA LEU A 118 -8.41 -9.71 12.38
C LEU A 118 -9.09 -10.77 11.51
N ARG A 119 -10.12 -11.43 12.06
CA ARG A 119 -11.02 -12.33 11.32
C ARG A 119 -12.31 -11.67 10.87
N HIS A 120 -12.39 -10.35 11.00
CA HIS A 120 -13.47 -9.49 10.51
C HIS A 120 -12.89 -8.16 10.01
N ALA A 121 -13.59 -7.49 9.10
CA ALA A 121 -13.20 -6.14 8.68
C ALA A 121 -13.17 -5.19 9.89
N PRO A 122 -12.14 -4.32 10.02
CA PRO A 122 -11.97 -3.44 11.18
C PRO A 122 -13.19 -2.52 11.38
N ARG A 123 -13.71 -2.48 12.61
CA ARG A 123 -14.95 -1.77 12.99
C ARG A 123 -14.66 -0.54 13.84
N THR A 124 -13.59 -0.57 14.62
CA THR A 124 -13.20 0.53 15.51
C THR A 124 -11.96 1.24 14.99
N TRP A 125 -11.79 2.51 15.35
CA TRP A 125 -10.56 3.24 14.99
C TRP A 125 -9.30 2.57 15.54
N ARG A 126 -9.40 1.82 16.65
CA ARG A 126 -8.28 1.11 17.27
C ARG A 126 -7.82 -0.07 16.45
N GLU A 127 -8.78 -0.87 15.98
CA GLU A 127 -8.52 -1.95 15.04
C GLU A 127 -7.87 -1.39 13.78
N TRP A 128 -8.45 -0.34 13.19
CA TRP A 128 -7.87 0.34 12.03
C TRP A 128 -6.44 0.84 12.27
N ARG A 129 -6.18 1.46 13.43
CA ARG A 129 -4.87 1.99 13.80
C ARG A 129 -3.83 0.89 14.01
N GLY A 130 -4.25 -0.27 14.51
CA GLY A 130 -3.37 -1.40 14.78
C GLY A 130 -2.82 -2.07 13.52
N ILE A 131 -3.40 -1.79 12.34
CA ILE A 131 -2.99 -2.40 11.08
C ILE A 131 -1.92 -1.54 10.40
N PRO A 132 -0.75 -2.10 10.07
CA PRO A 132 0.26 -1.38 9.31
C PRO A 132 -0.27 -0.95 7.93
N GLU A 133 0.04 0.29 7.53
CA GLU A 133 -0.49 0.85 6.28
C GLU A 133 -0.09 0.04 5.03
N HIS A 134 1.14 -0.45 4.97
CA HIS A 134 1.61 -1.31 3.88
C HIS A 134 0.87 -2.65 3.82
N ALA A 135 0.37 -3.16 4.95
CA ALA A 135 -0.43 -4.38 4.99
C ALA A 135 -1.85 -4.13 4.45
N LEU A 136 -2.45 -2.97 4.77
CA LEU A 136 -3.70 -2.52 4.13
C LEU A 136 -3.53 -2.35 2.62
N ALA A 137 -2.41 -1.78 2.18
CA ALA A 137 -2.09 -1.68 0.76
C ALA A 137 -1.99 -3.07 0.10
N ALA A 138 -1.28 -4.02 0.72
CA ALA A 138 -1.09 -5.36 0.19
C ALA A 138 -2.39 -6.17 0.09
N CYS A 139 -3.30 -6.10 1.06
CA CYS A 139 -4.55 -6.85 1.03
C CYS A 139 -5.69 -6.20 0.22
N THR A 140 -5.46 -5.01 -0.34
CA THR A 140 -6.43 -4.30 -1.19
C THR A 140 -5.94 -4.03 -2.62
N ASN A 141 -4.68 -4.34 -2.93
CA ASN A 141 -4.09 -4.23 -4.26
C ASN A 141 -4.61 -5.32 -5.22
N GLY A 142 -3.94 -5.43 -6.37
CA GLY A 142 -4.20 -6.48 -7.34
C GLY A 142 -5.61 -6.42 -7.90
N GLU A 143 -6.16 -7.58 -8.24
CA GLU A 143 -7.43 -7.67 -8.93
C GLU A 143 -8.20 -8.95 -8.59
N VAL A 144 -9.52 -8.80 -8.48
CA VAL A 144 -10.46 -9.91 -8.32
C VAL A 144 -11.07 -10.18 -9.70
N PHE A 145 -10.79 -11.35 -10.25
CA PHE A 145 -11.25 -11.75 -11.60
C PHE A 145 -12.70 -12.22 -11.58
N MET A 146 -13.08 -12.93 -10.53
CA MET A 146 -14.45 -13.33 -10.23
C MET A 146 -14.65 -13.46 -8.72
N ASP A 147 -15.87 -13.26 -8.25
CA ASP A 147 -16.25 -13.51 -6.86
C ASP A 147 -17.73 -13.88 -6.83
N ALA A 148 -18.00 -15.18 -6.88
CA ALA A 148 -19.36 -15.67 -7.06
C ALA A 148 -20.22 -15.50 -5.79
N ARG A 149 -19.61 -15.68 -4.61
CA ARG A 149 -20.30 -15.54 -3.32
C ARG A 149 -20.23 -14.12 -2.76
N GLY A 150 -19.20 -13.36 -3.10
CA GLY A 150 -19.03 -11.94 -2.72
C GLY A 150 -18.24 -11.71 -1.43
N ASP A 151 -17.78 -12.76 -0.75
CA ASP A 151 -17.14 -12.65 0.57
C ASP A 151 -15.80 -11.89 0.50
N PHE A 152 -14.97 -12.19 -0.51
CA PHE A 152 -13.68 -11.52 -0.68
C PHE A 152 -13.88 -10.04 -1.06
N SER A 153 -14.80 -9.77 -1.99
CA SER A 153 -15.13 -8.42 -2.45
C SER A 153 -15.76 -7.58 -1.34
N ALA A 154 -16.56 -8.17 -0.45
CA ALA A 154 -17.14 -7.49 0.71
C ALA A 154 -16.04 -7.01 1.68
N TRP A 155 -15.08 -7.87 2.01
CA TRP A 155 -13.91 -7.49 2.80
C TRP A 155 -13.09 -6.39 2.13
N ARG A 156 -12.72 -6.61 0.86
CA ARG A 156 -11.95 -5.63 0.07
C ARG A 156 -12.64 -4.28 0.04
N LYS A 157 -13.96 -4.27 -0.17
CA LYS A 157 -14.78 -3.05 -0.19
C LYS A 157 -14.74 -2.34 1.17
N ALA A 158 -14.95 -3.06 2.26
CA ALA A 158 -14.90 -2.48 3.61
C ALA A 158 -13.55 -1.81 3.90
N LEU A 159 -12.44 -2.41 3.44
CA LEU A 159 -11.13 -1.80 3.58
C LEU A 159 -10.92 -0.58 2.66
N LEU A 160 -11.50 -0.59 1.45
CA LEU A 160 -11.42 0.50 0.49
C LEU A 160 -12.34 1.70 0.81
N GLU A 161 -13.35 1.52 1.67
CA GLU A 161 -14.12 2.62 2.29
C GLU A 161 -13.22 3.55 3.14
N TYR A 162 -12.02 3.07 3.46
CA TYR A 162 -10.90 3.81 4.02
C TYR A 162 -11.02 4.08 5.53
N TYR A 163 -9.99 4.70 6.10
CA TYR A 163 -9.94 5.00 7.53
C TYR A 163 -11.16 5.80 8.01
N PRO A 164 -11.65 5.53 9.25
CA PRO A 164 -12.54 6.44 9.95
C PRO A 164 -11.97 7.86 9.95
N ARG A 165 -12.83 8.86 9.74
CA ARG A 165 -12.42 10.25 9.51
C ARG A 165 -11.44 10.77 10.57
N ASP A 166 -11.71 10.49 11.85
CA ASP A 166 -10.89 10.97 12.96
C ASP A 166 -9.49 10.35 12.97
N LEU A 167 -9.38 9.05 12.65
CA LEU A 167 -8.08 8.40 12.48
C LEU A 167 -7.33 8.96 11.26
N TRP A 168 -8.03 9.24 10.15
CA TRP A 168 -7.42 9.86 8.98
C TRP A 168 -6.86 11.27 9.31
N LEU A 169 -7.62 12.10 10.03
CA LEU A 169 -7.13 13.40 10.50
C LEU A 169 -5.94 13.27 11.44
N LYS A 170 -5.96 12.28 12.33
CA LYS A 170 -4.84 11.97 13.23
C LYS A 170 -3.57 11.61 12.45
N LYS A 171 -3.71 10.76 11.44
CA LYS A 171 -2.62 10.36 10.52
C LYS A 171 -2.06 11.56 9.75
N LEU A 172 -2.92 12.41 9.21
CA LEU A 172 -2.50 13.65 8.53
C LEU A 172 -1.75 14.58 9.50
N ALA A 173 -2.26 14.77 10.71
CA ALA A 173 -1.61 15.60 11.72
C ALA A 173 -0.20 15.10 12.01
N ALA A 174 -0.03 13.79 12.22
CA ALA A 174 1.29 13.19 12.44
C ALA A 174 2.22 13.38 11.24
N ARG A 175 1.74 13.25 9.99
CA ARG A 175 2.60 13.51 8.82
C ARG A 175 3.02 14.98 8.76
N CYS A 176 2.15 15.94 9.08
CA CYS A 176 2.53 17.35 9.22
C CYS A 176 3.67 17.54 10.24
N MET A 177 3.52 16.96 11.45
CA MET A 177 4.52 17.08 12.51
C MET A 177 5.86 16.44 12.12
N ASN A 178 5.82 15.24 11.55
CA ASN A 178 7.01 14.50 11.15
C ASN A 178 7.77 15.20 10.01
N MET A 179 7.06 15.72 9.02
CA MET A 179 7.67 16.50 7.93
C MET A 179 8.32 17.78 8.45
N ALA A 180 7.63 18.54 9.31
CA ALA A 180 8.19 19.75 9.88
C ALA A 180 9.40 19.47 10.78
N GLN A 181 9.33 18.44 11.61
CA GLN A 181 10.41 18.07 12.51
C GLN A 181 11.65 17.60 11.75
N ALA A 182 11.49 16.66 10.81
CA ALA A 182 12.60 16.10 10.05
C ALA A 182 13.15 17.09 9.03
N GLY A 183 12.28 17.64 8.17
CA GLY A 183 12.65 18.50 7.05
C GLY A 183 12.89 19.95 7.45
N GLN A 184 11.86 20.66 7.92
CA GLN A 184 11.95 22.11 8.16
C GLN A 184 12.82 22.46 9.38
N TYR A 185 12.91 21.56 10.36
CA TYR A 185 13.63 21.81 11.62
C TYR A 185 15.01 21.12 11.70
N ASN A 186 15.06 19.79 11.61
CA ASN A 186 16.30 19.05 11.91
C ASN A 186 17.33 19.11 10.77
N LEU A 187 16.89 18.91 9.52
CA LEU A 187 17.78 18.91 8.36
C LEU A 187 18.66 20.17 8.24
N PRO A 188 18.11 21.41 8.26
CA PRO A 188 18.96 22.61 8.15
C PRO A 188 19.94 22.77 9.33
N ARG A 189 19.61 22.25 10.51
CA ARG A 189 20.52 22.27 11.68
C ARG A 189 21.66 21.30 11.52
N ALA A 190 21.39 20.07 11.06
CA ALA A 190 22.41 19.08 10.79
C ALA A 190 23.39 19.58 9.71
N LEU A 191 22.86 20.15 8.63
CA LEU A 191 23.67 20.73 7.54
C LEU A 191 24.59 21.86 8.03
N ARG A 192 24.08 22.80 8.83
CA ARG A 192 24.90 23.90 9.40
C ARG A 192 26.02 23.41 10.33
N ARG A 193 25.86 22.24 10.94
CA ARG A 193 26.89 21.61 11.78
C ARG A 193 27.88 20.75 10.98
N GLY A 194 27.65 20.56 9.69
CA GLY A 194 28.43 19.63 8.86
C GLY A 194 28.17 18.16 9.19
N GLU A 195 27.07 17.84 9.88
CA GLU A 195 26.73 16.47 10.30
C GLU A 195 25.99 15.75 9.16
N THR A 196 26.74 15.24 8.18
CA THR A 196 26.19 14.62 6.97
C THR A 196 25.32 13.39 7.23
N VAL A 197 25.68 12.56 8.23
CA VAL A 197 24.87 11.39 8.63
C VAL A 197 23.53 11.83 9.20
N CYS A 198 23.51 12.84 10.08
CA CYS A 198 22.29 13.40 10.63
C CYS A 198 21.41 14.02 9.54
N ALA A 199 22.02 14.72 8.58
CA ALA A 199 21.30 15.30 7.44
C ALA A 199 20.67 14.21 6.56
N MET A 200 21.38 13.13 6.27
CA MET A 200 20.85 11.97 5.52
C MET A 200 19.65 11.35 6.23
N LEU A 201 19.75 11.10 7.54
CA LEU A 201 18.65 10.56 8.33
C LEU A 201 17.42 11.49 8.33
N ALA A 202 17.63 12.79 8.48
CA ALA A 202 16.56 13.78 8.45
C ALA A 202 15.87 13.85 7.08
N ALA A 203 16.64 13.85 5.99
CA ALA A 203 16.12 13.85 4.62
C ALA A 203 15.32 12.56 4.32
N SER A 204 15.81 11.40 4.76
CA SER A 204 15.11 10.12 4.59
C SER A 204 13.77 10.08 5.34
N ARG A 205 13.75 10.50 6.62
CA ARG A 205 12.52 10.59 7.42
C ARG A 205 11.52 11.58 6.84
N PHE A 206 12.01 12.72 6.32
CA PHE A 206 11.18 13.68 5.61
C PHE A 206 10.54 13.07 4.36
N ALA A 207 11.33 12.38 3.53
CA ALA A 207 10.84 11.78 2.29
C ALA A 207 9.76 10.72 2.55
N GLU A 208 9.96 9.87 3.55
CA GLU A 208 8.96 8.87 3.94
C GLU A 208 7.67 9.52 4.47
N ALA A 209 7.79 10.55 5.32
CA ALA A 209 6.62 11.29 5.82
C ALA A 209 5.88 12.04 4.70
N ALA A 210 6.60 12.59 3.71
CA ALA A 210 6.02 13.25 2.55
C ALA A 210 5.24 12.29 1.65
N LEU A 211 5.77 11.08 1.41
CA LEU A 211 5.03 10.02 0.72
C LEU A 211 3.80 9.63 1.53
N GLY A 212 3.91 9.42 2.85
CA GLY A 212 2.76 9.13 3.70
C GLY A 212 1.68 10.21 3.60
N MET A 213 2.06 11.50 3.62
CA MET A 213 1.12 12.61 3.41
C MET A 213 0.43 12.53 2.05
N LEU A 214 1.19 12.29 0.99
CA LEU A 214 0.67 12.13 -0.37
C LEU A 214 -0.37 11.01 -0.46
N PHE A 215 -0.08 9.83 0.09
CA PHE A 215 -1.01 8.69 0.07
C PHE A 215 -2.29 8.97 0.89
N LEU A 216 -2.16 9.56 2.08
CA LEU A 216 -3.31 9.95 2.91
C LEU A 216 -4.24 10.94 2.21
N LEU A 217 -3.68 11.94 1.51
CA LEU A 217 -4.45 12.94 0.77
C LEU A 217 -5.14 12.33 -0.48
N ASN A 218 -4.61 11.24 -1.01
CA ASN A 218 -5.24 10.50 -2.12
C ASN A 218 -6.22 9.41 -1.65
N ARG A 219 -6.44 9.27 -0.33
CA ARG A 219 -7.20 8.15 0.28
C ARG A 219 -6.73 6.79 -0.22
N ARG A 220 -5.41 6.63 -0.30
CA ARG A 220 -4.73 5.37 -0.62
C ARG A 220 -3.86 4.97 0.56
N TYR A 221 -3.65 3.66 0.72
CA TYR A 221 -2.70 3.14 1.69
C TYR A 221 -1.31 3.16 1.06
N MET A 222 -0.34 3.75 1.75
CA MET A 222 1.06 3.70 1.33
C MET A 222 1.57 2.25 1.33
N PRO A 223 2.09 1.74 0.19
CA PRO A 223 2.68 0.41 0.11
C PRO A 223 4.06 0.40 0.79
N PHE A 224 4.73 -0.75 0.76
CA PHE A 224 6.09 -0.87 1.28
C PHE A 224 7.02 0.18 0.65
N TYR A 225 7.92 0.77 1.46
CA TYR A 225 8.63 2.00 1.12
C TYR A 225 9.35 1.96 -0.24
N LYS A 226 9.85 0.79 -0.65
CA LYS A 226 10.59 0.60 -1.91
C LYS A 226 9.73 0.86 -3.16
N TRP A 227 8.41 0.73 -3.06
CA TRP A 227 7.48 1.00 -4.16
C TRP A 227 6.74 2.34 -4.03
N ALA A 228 6.73 2.92 -2.83
CA ALA A 228 5.89 4.07 -2.52
C ALA A 228 6.18 5.29 -3.41
N TRP A 229 7.45 5.56 -3.75
CA TRP A 229 7.79 6.66 -4.68
C TRP A 229 7.29 6.40 -6.10
N HIS A 230 7.47 5.17 -6.60
CA HIS A 230 7.05 4.79 -7.95
C HIS A 230 5.53 4.85 -8.11
N ILE A 231 4.79 4.21 -7.20
CA ILE A 231 3.32 4.21 -7.19
C ILE A 231 2.78 5.62 -6.89
N GLY A 232 3.42 6.33 -5.96
CA GLY A 232 3.01 7.66 -5.52
C GLY A 232 3.05 8.70 -6.64
N ARG A 233 4.00 8.59 -7.57
CA ARG A 233 4.12 9.49 -8.73
C ARG A 233 2.84 9.55 -9.55
N ASP A 234 2.17 8.41 -9.72
CA ASP A 234 1.00 8.29 -10.60
C ASP A 234 -0.32 8.60 -9.85
N LEU A 235 -0.25 9.05 -8.60
CA LEU A 235 -1.42 9.48 -7.84
C LEU A 235 -1.97 10.81 -8.39
N PRO A 236 -3.30 10.95 -8.51
CA PRO A 236 -3.93 12.07 -9.20
C PRO A 236 -3.72 13.41 -8.48
N PHE A 237 -3.54 13.39 -7.16
CA PHE A 237 -3.30 14.61 -6.38
C PHE A 237 -1.84 14.69 -5.93
N LEU A 238 -1.10 15.67 -6.48
CA LEU A 238 0.30 15.97 -6.16
C LEU A 238 1.31 14.85 -6.39
N GLY A 239 0.94 13.76 -7.08
CA GLY A 239 1.82 12.61 -7.31
C GLY A 239 3.12 13.00 -7.99
N GLU A 240 3.03 13.51 -9.21
CA GLU A 240 4.19 13.93 -10.03
C GLU A 240 5.03 15.00 -9.33
N TYR A 241 4.39 16.05 -8.81
CA TYR A 241 5.07 17.14 -8.09
C TYR A 241 5.89 16.63 -6.89
N THR A 242 5.28 15.76 -6.06
CA THR A 242 5.95 15.19 -4.89
C THR A 242 7.09 14.27 -5.31
N ALA A 243 6.86 13.40 -6.29
CA ALA A 243 7.86 12.47 -6.78
C ALA A 243 9.09 13.21 -7.35
N ASP A 244 8.89 14.28 -8.11
CA ASP A 244 9.96 15.09 -8.68
C ASP A 244 10.74 15.85 -7.62
N ALA A 245 10.05 16.44 -6.63
CA ALA A 245 10.71 17.10 -5.50
C ALA A 245 11.58 16.12 -4.71
N LEU A 246 11.06 14.94 -4.40
CA LEU A 246 11.82 13.90 -3.71
C LEU A 246 12.99 13.37 -4.55
N LYS A 247 12.84 13.27 -5.88
CA LYS A 247 13.94 12.92 -6.79
C LYS A 247 15.05 13.97 -6.77
N ARG A 248 14.71 15.26 -6.78
CA ARG A 248 15.69 16.35 -6.66
C ARG A 248 16.41 16.30 -5.30
N ILE A 249 15.68 16.10 -4.21
CA ILE A 249 16.25 15.93 -2.86
C ILE A 249 17.23 14.75 -2.83
N ALA A 250 16.82 13.58 -3.32
CA ALA A 250 17.63 12.36 -3.29
C ALA A 250 18.87 12.43 -4.20
N SER A 251 18.82 13.19 -5.30
CA SER A 251 19.92 13.29 -6.26
C SER A 251 20.91 14.42 -5.92
N THR A 252 20.62 15.26 -4.93
CA THR A 252 21.45 16.42 -4.58
C THR A 252 22.39 16.09 -3.43
N PRO A 253 23.71 16.35 -3.55
CA PRO A 253 24.64 16.18 -2.45
C PRO A 253 24.27 17.04 -1.23
N LEU A 254 24.24 16.44 -0.04
CA LEU A 254 23.94 17.14 1.23
C LEU A 254 25.12 17.95 1.79
N VAL A 255 26.03 18.40 0.92
CA VAL A 255 27.25 19.13 1.27
C VAL A 255 27.38 20.38 0.41
N GLY A 256 28.13 21.37 0.90
CA GLY A 256 28.32 22.65 0.21
C GLY A 256 26.98 23.32 -0.13
N SER A 257 26.87 23.87 -1.34
CA SER A 257 25.64 24.52 -1.83
C SER A 257 24.47 23.56 -2.06
N GLY A 258 24.72 22.25 -2.14
CA GLY A 258 23.67 21.24 -2.31
C GLY A 258 22.78 21.11 -1.07
N GLY A 259 23.33 21.28 0.14
CA GLY A 259 22.54 21.29 1.38
C GLY A 259 21.48 22.40 1.39
N GLU A 260 21.84 23.61 0.95
CA GLU A 260 20.90 24.72 0.83
C GLU A 260 19.84 24.47 -0.26
N ALA A 261 20.23 23.85 -1.37
CA ALA A 261 19.30 23.46 -2.43
C ALA A 261 18.27 22.45 -1.92
N VAL A 262 18.70 21.43 -1.18
CA VAL A 262 17.78 20.46 -0.55
C VAL A 262 16.83 21.14 0.43
N CYS A 263 17.32 22.05 1.28
CA CYS A 263 16.44 22.81 2.18
C CYS A 263 15.36 23.60 1.42
N ARG A 264 15.70 24.22 0.28
CA ARG A 264 14.70 24.92 -0.54
C ARG A 264 13.65 23.98 -1.12
N GLU A 265 14.04 22.80 -1.59
CA GLU A 265 13.11 21.78 -2.09
C GLU A 265 12.19 21.25 -0.98
N VAL A 266 12.73 21.03 0.22
CA VAL A 266 11.95 20.65 1.40
C VAL A 266 10.91 21.71 1.75
N GLU A 267 11.30 22.99 1.81
CA GLU A 267 10.38 24.09 2.12
C GLU A 267 9.32 24.29 1.03
N ALA A 268 9.69 24.14 -0.24
CA ALA A 268 8.74 24.22 -1.36
C ALA A 268 7.69 23.10 -1.28
N LEU A 269 8.13 21.87 -1.02
CA LEU A 269 7.21 20.74 -0.86
C LEU A 269 6.30 20.90 0.37
N CYS A 270 6.84 21.38 1.50
CA CYS A 270 6.03 21.68 2.69
C CYS A 270 4.99 22.76 2.42
N SER A 271 5.38 23.83 1.72
CA SER A 271 4.48 24.91 1.31
C SER A 271 3.34 24.40 0.43
N ARG A 272 3.64 23.52 -0.54
CA ARG A 272 2.60 22.95 -1.40
C ARG A 272 1.62 22.07 -0.63
N PHE A 273 2.09 21.28 0.35
CA PHE A 273 1.20 20.51 1.22
C PHE A 273 0.38 21.41 2.15
N ALA A 274 0.96 22.48 2.71
CA ALA A 274 0.22 23.46 3.50
C ALA A 274 -0.91 24.11 2.70
N GLU A 275 -0.65 24.49 1.44
CA GLU A 275 -1.66 24.96 0.50
C GLU A 275 -2.75 23.91 0.25
N ALA A 276 -2.36 22.66 -0.02
CA ALA A 276 -3.31 21.56 -0.22
C ALA A 276 -4.24 21.33 0.99
N LEU A 277 -3.70 21.44 2.20
CA LEU A 277 -4.50 21.33 3.43
C LEU A 277 -5.50 22.49 3.54
N ARG A 278 -5.10 23.72 3.18
CA ARG A 278 -6.02 24.87 3.13
C ARG A 278 -7.09 24.73 2.06
N GLU A 279 -6.70 24.36 0.84
CA GLU A 279 -7.60 24.18 -0.32
C GLU A 279 -8.71 23.15 -0.03
N ARG A 280 -8.38 22.12 0.75
CA ARG A 280 -9.34 21.08 1.18
C ARG A 280 -10.09 21.43 2.47
N GLY A 281 -9.89 22.65 2.98
CA GLY A 281 -10.50 23.14 4.21
C GLY A 281 -10.08 22.37 5.45
N LEU A 282 -8.94 21.67 5.44
CA LEU A 282 -8.41 20.87 6.55
C LEU A 282 -7.60 21.70 7.55
N SER A 283 -7.01 22.80 7.10
CA SER A 283 -6.28 23.76 7.94
C SER A 283 -6.67 25.19 7.56
N SER A 284 -6.60 26.10 8.53
CA SER A 284 -6.76 27.55 8.34
C SER A 284 -5.45 28.30 8.61
N GLU A 285 -4.37 27.58 8.92
CA GLU A 285 -3.04 28.17 9.11
C GLU A 285 -2.48 28.70 7.78
N THR A 286 -2.01 29.93 7.80
CA THR A 286 -1.49 30.66 6.65
C THR A 286 0.00 30.39 6.38
N ASP A 287 0.79 30.10 7.41
CA ASP A 287 2.22 29.79 7.30
C ASP A 287 2.45 28.47 6.52
N SER A 288 3.63 28.28 5.96
CA SER A 288 4.08 27.03 5.32
C SER A 288 4.72 26.05 6.30
N TRP A 289 4.96 26.45 7.55
CA TRP A 289 5.48 25.58 8.59
C TRP A 289 4.45 24.52 8.99
N LEU A 290 4.64 23.28 8.56
CA LEU A 290 3.65 22.20 8.72
C LEU A 290 3.39 21.85 10.18
N TRP A 291 4.31 22.17 11.10
CA TRP A 291 4.09 21.98 12.54
C TRP A 291 2.87 22.74 13.05
N ALA A 292 2.59 23.93 12.50
CA ALA A 292 1.41 24.72 12.87
C ALA A 292 0.11 24.14 12.28
N HIS A 293 0.17 23.39 11.18
CA HIS A 293 -1.01 22.74 10.58
C HIS A 293 -1.47 21.49 11.35
N GLY A 294 -0.55 20.77 11.99
CA GLY A 294 -0.87 19.56 12.77
C GLY A 294 -1.96 19.80 13.84
N PRO A 295 -1.84 20.82 14.70
CA PRO A 295 -2.87 21.20 15.66
C PRO A 295 -4.23 21.55 15.05
N HIS A 296 -4.29 22.18 13.86
CA HIS A 296 -5.56 22.50 13.19
C HIS A 296 -6.31 21.24 12.75
N LEU A 297 -5.58 20.22 12.30
CA LEU A 297 -6.14 18.90 11.99
C LEU A 297 -6.63 18.20 13.26
N ALA A 298 -5.81 18.19 14.32
CA ALA A 298 -6.13 17.54 15.58
C ALA A 298 -7.35 18.14 16.28
N ALA A 299 -7.55 19.46 16.20
CA ALA A 299 -8.72 20.15 16.76
C ALA A 299 -10.06 19.73 16.12
N ARG A 300 -10.04 19.00 15.01
CA ARG A 300 -11.22 18.50 14.27
C ARG A 300 -11.52 17.03 14.53
N ILE A 301 -10.74 16.39 15.40
CA ILE A 301 -10.96 15.02 15.87
C ILE A 301 -12.03 15.08 16.97
N SER A 302 -13.09 14.30 16.82
CA SER A 302 -14.22 14.24 17.77
C SER A 302 -14.01 13.17 18.84
N ASP A 303 -13.32 12.07 18.52
CA ASP A 303 -12.96 11.03 19.48
C ASP A 303 -11.98 11.57 20.55
N PRO A 304 -12.37 11.61 21.85
CA PRO A 304 -11.57 12.27 22.89
C PRO A 304 -10.22 11.60 23.15
N GLU A 305 -10.09 10.31 22.86
CA GLU A 305 -8.87 9.58 23.11
C GLU A 305 -7.87 9.80 21.97
N LEU A 306 -8.32 9.68 20.72
CA LEU A 306 -7.51 10.04 19.54
C LEU A 306 -7.02 11.49 19.62
N ALA A 307 -7.86 12.41 20.09
CA ALA A 307 -7.52 13.83 20.23
C ALA A 307 -6.41 14.08 21.27
N ARG A 308 -6.30 13.24 22.32
CA ARG A 308 -5.29 13.37 23.38
C ARG A 308 -3.96 12.70 23.05
N MET A 309 -3.91 11.85 22.01
CA MET A 309 -2.70 11.17 21.60
C MET A 309 -1.63 12.16 21.10
N ASN A 310 -0.36 11.83 21.37
CA ASN A 310 0.80 12.58 20.90
C ASN A 310 0.72 12.90 19.40
N LEU A 311 0.84 14.16 19.00
CA LEU A 311 0.70 14.61 17.61
C LEU A 311 1.74 14.03 16.66
N LEU A 312 2.89 13.52 17.15
CA LEU A 312 3.90 12.86 16.32
C LEU A 312 3.55 11.40 15.98
N GLU A 313 2.61 10.81 16.72
CA GLU A 313 2.20 9.41 16.60
C GLU A 313 0.84 9.32 15.91
N ASP A 314 0.68 8.30 15.07
CA ASP A 314 -0.55 7.99 14.34
C ASP A 314 -1.04 6.56 14.52
#